data_AF-A0A9E1IHD4-F1
#
_entry.id   AF-A0A9E1IHD4-F1
#
_cell.length_a   1.000
_cell.length_b   1.000
_cell.length_c   1.000
_cell.angle_alpha   90.00
_cell.angle_beta   90.00
_cell.angle_gamma   90.00
#
_symmetry.space_group_name_H-M   'P 1'
#
loop_
_entity.id
_entity.type
_entity.pdbx_description
1 polymer ?
#
loop_
_entity_poly.entity_id
_entity_poly.type
_entity_poly.pdbx_seq_one_letter_code
_entity_poly.pdbx_strand_id
1 'polypeptide(L)'
;MAQTALNPQDFAALVDKNREGWIALHAHDYEKAAANLTSSPKAMARAQWQLALVHQDLARLSGLVHHELFTTWQERSGLPQDSSATKIAALSASCSPYPVDAWLNGSDDEFVKNLINSDPLDAELPPEQPIGKRLAIHRKAKQNLDPKPLLDVALEPLITERNSEFDRTFYDPCLHRTLAEIWMAQAQKSLEGSDWKAAKAWTDDGLEGLLFAPWLTGDVLSKGLEKHDSAGVLGVDPAEQLPERDDIVFAREQVRTLDKKFDKWRTELTDLANDEGDALLADLGLVDRYRQEWLIARSRQALFDNRPNMAISYLEMARDVSERGVGAANAPALLALLAEAQMRVGHTREALDALQLLSETYPVMTGVREIAGDLAVLQGIDRQGDSKEL
;
A
#
# COMPACT_ATOMS: atom_id res chain seq x y z
N MET A 1 18.35 14.43 -9.16
CA MET A 1 17.54 15.39 -9.95
C MET A 1 18.40 16.49 -10.56
N ALA A 2 19.11 17.31 -9.78
CA ALA A 2 20.06 18.30 -10.35
C ALA A 2 21.14 17.66 -11.25
N GLN A 3 21.67 16.49 -10.87
CA GLN A 3 22.61 15.75 -11.72
C GLN A 3 21.98 15.23 -13.03
N THR A 4 20.69 14.89 -13.02
CA THR A 4 19.92 14.50 -14.23
C THR A 4 19.74 15.70 -15.16
N ALA A 5 19.47 16.88 -14.59
CA ALA A 5 19.33 18.14 -15.31
C ALA A 5 20.65 18.61 -15.95
N LEU A 6 21.77 18.42 -15.24
CA LEU A 6 23.08 18.90 -15.65
C LEU A 6 23.82 17.93 -16.59
N ASN A 7 23.60 16.61 -16.43
CA ASN A 7 24.31 15.57 -17.17
C ASN A 7 23.35 14.51 -17.75
N PRO A 8 22.62 14.78 -18.85
CA PRO A 8 21.73 13.81 -19.49
C PRO A 8 22.43 12.51 -19.93
N GLN A 9 23.72 12.59 -20.23
CA GLN A 9 24.54 11.43 -20.60
C GLN A 9 24.74 10.45 -19.43
N ASP A 10 24.87 10.94 -18.19
CA ASP A 10 24.98 10.09 -17.00
C ASP A 10 23.67 9.32 -16.78
N PHE A 11 22.54 9.96 -17.05
CA PHE A 11 21.23 9.30 -17.03
C PHE A 11 21.12 8.23 -18.11
N ALA A 12 21.48 8.52 -19.36
CA ALA A 12 21.42 7.54 -20.45
C ALA A 12 22.28 6.31 -20.14
N ALA A 13 23.52 6.53 -19.67
CA ALA A 13 24.43 5.46 -19.29
C ALA A 13 23.90 4.59 -18.11
N LEU A 14 23.19 5.19 -17.16
CA LEU A 14 22.53 4.47 -16.07
C LEU A 14 21.34 3.63 -16.58
N VAL A 15 20.49 4.24 -17.41
CA VAL A 15 19.26 3.60 -17.89
C VAL A 15 19.53 2.47 -18.88
N ASP A 16 20.52 2.62 -19.78
CA ASP A 16 20.81 1.63 -20.82
C ASP A 16 21.19 0.25 -20.27
N LYS A 17 21.73 0.18 -19.04
CA LYS A 17 22.08 -1.10 -18.39
C LYS A 17 20.85 -1.94 -18.03
N ASN A 18 19.77 -1.31 -17.61
CA ASN A 18 18.55 -1.96 -17.12
C ASN A 18 17.29 -1.23 -17.63
N ARG A 19 17.23 -0.92 -18.94
CA ARG A 19 16.22 -0.01 -19.51
C ARG A 19 14.79 -0.39 -19.14
N GLU A 20 14.42 -1.66 -19.28
CA GLU A 20 13.08 -2.14 -18.95
C GLU A 20 12.74 -1.98 -17.47
N GLY A 21 13.73 -2.18 -16.59
CA GLY A 21 13.57 -1.99 -15.15
C GLY A 21 13.35 -0.52 -14.75
N TRP A 22 14.06 0.41 -15.39
CA TRP A 22 13.88 1.84 -15.17
C TRP A 22 12.54 2.36 -15.72
N ILE A 23 12.11 1.86 -16.88
CA ILE A 23 10.78 2.18 -17.45
C ILE A 23 9.68 1.66 -16.51
N ALA A 24 9.80 0.43 -16.03
CA ALA A 24 8.84 -0.15 -15.09
C ALA A 24 8.81 0.64 -13.78
N LEU A 25 9.97 1.03 -13.24
CA LEU A 25 10.05 1.86 -12.04
C LEU A 25 9.45 3.26 -12.26
N HIS A 26 9.64 3.84 -13.44
CA HIS A 26 9.01 5.11 -13.84
C HIS A 26 7.48 4.99 -13.81
N ALA A 27 6.94 3.90 -14.36
CA ALA A 27 5.52 3.59 -14.43
C ALA A 27 4.90 3.03 -13.13
N HIS A 28 5.66 2.97 -12.03
CA HIS A 28 5.27 2.34 -10.76
C HIS A 28 4.94 0.83 -10.85
N ASP A 29 5.38 0.14 -11.89
CA ASP A 29 5.34 -1.32 -11.99
C ASP A 29 6.52 -1.92 -11.22
N TYR A 30 6.39 -1.95 -9.90
CA TYR A 30 7.49 -2.32 -9.00
C TYR A 30 7.90 -3.79 -9.11
N GLU A 31 6.98 -4.69 -9.44
CA GLU A 31 7.30 -6.11 -9.62
C GLU A 31 8.18 -6.31 -10.86
N LYS A 32 7.78 -5.72 -12.00
CA LYS A 32 8.59 -5.75 -13.22
C LYS A 32 9.90 -4.99 -13.05
N ALA A 33 9.90 -3.87 -12.32
CA ALA A 33 11.12 -3.12 -12.01
C ALA A 33 12.11 -3.99 -11.22
N ALA A 34 11.68 -4.63 -10.14
CA ALA A 34 12.52 -5.50 -9.32
C ALA A 34 13.09 -6.69 -10.14
N ALA A 35 12.29 -7.27 -11.05
CA ALA A 35 12.73 -8.36 -11.90
C ALA A 35 13.79 -7.95 -12.96
N ASN A 36 13.81 -6.68 -13.37
CA ASN A 36 14.66 -6.20 -14.48
C ASN A 36 15.82 -5.28 -14.03
N LEU A 37 15.88 -4.88 -12.76
CA LEU A 37 16.98 -4.05 -12.20
C LEU A 37 18.12 -4.89 -11.62
N THR A 38 18.41 -6.06 -12.19
CA THR A 38 19.34 -7.05 -11.60
C THR A 38 20.80 -6.58 -11.50
N SER A 39 21.19 -5.57 -12.29
CA SER A 39 22.53 -4.96 -12.23
C SER A 39 22.57 -3.59 -11.51
N SER A 40 21.44 -3.18 -10.92
CA SER A 40 21.29 -1.94 -10.15
C SER A 40 20.68 -2.26 -8.77
N PRO A 41 21.48 -2.83 -7.84
CA PRO A 41 20.96 -3.39 -6.58
C PRO A 41 20.20 -2.36 -5.73
N LYS A 42 20.58 -1.08 -5.75
CA LYS A 42 19.88 -0.02 -5.00
C LYS A 42 18.54 0.32 -5.63
N ALA A 43 18.49 0.39 -6.96
CA ALA A 43 17.24 0.62 -7.68
C ALA A 43 16.27 -0.57 -7.52
N MET A 44 16.80 -1.80 -7.55
CA MET A 44 16.05 -3.04 -7.27
C MET A 44 15.52 -3.05 -5.84
N ALA A 45 16.37 -2.74 -4.85
CA ALA A 45 15.97 -2.63 -3.44
C ALA A 45 14.84 -1.61 -3.26
N ARG A 46 14.89 -0.48 -3.98
CA ARG A 46 13.83 0.54 -3.93
C ARG A 46 12.52 0.04 -4.51
N ALA A 47 12.55 -0.67 -5.65
CA ALA A 47 11.35 -1.26 -6.23
C ALA A 47 10.71 -2.27 -5.25
N GLN A 48 11.51 -3.17 -4.68
CA GLN A 48 11.07 -4.15 -3.68
C GLN A 48 10.50 -3.47 -2.44
N TRP A 49 11.16 -2.40 -1.97
CA TRP A 49 10.71 -1.65 -0.81
C TRP A 49 9.38 -0.92 -1.06
N GLN A 50 9.20 -0.30 -2.23
CA GLN A 50 7.92 0.31 -2.60
C GLN A 50 6.81 -0.73 -2.73
N LEU A 51 7.11 -1.91 -3.28
CA LEU A 51 6.17 -3.02 -3.33
C LEU A 51 5.78 -3.50 -1.93
N ALA A 52 6.73 -3.57 -1.00
CA ALA A 52 6.47 -3.86 0.41
C ALA A 52 5.51 -2.84 1.04
N LEU A 53 5.69 -1.55 0.75
CA LEU A 53 4.80 -0.49 1.26
C LEU A 53 3.38 -0.60 0.70
N VAL A 54 3.23 -0.87 -0.60
CA VAL A 54 1.91 -1.09 -1.21
C VAL A 54 1.21 -2.28 -0.54
N HIS A 55 1.92 -3.38 -0.32
CA HIS A 55 1.36 -4.54 0.38
C HIS A 55 1.06 -4.26 1.86
N GLN A 56 1.83 -3.40 2.52
CA GLN A 56 1.52 -2.97 3.88
C GLN A 56 0.23 -2.15 3.93
N ASP A 57 0.03 -1.23 2.98
CA ASP A 57 -1.22 -0.46 2.88
C ASP A 57 -2.41 -1.37 2.56
N LEU A 58 -2.25 -2.32 1.64
CA LEU A 58 -3.28 -3.33 1.32
C LEU A 58 -3.59 -4.26 2.50
N ALA A 59 -2.61 -4.58 3.35
CA ALA A 59 -2.84 -5.36 4.56
C ALA A 59 -3.69 -4.59 5.58
N ARG A 60 -3.45 -3.28 5.74
CA ARG A 60 -4.31 -2.42 6.57
C ARG A 60 -5.71 -2.32 5.99
N LEU A 61 -5.83 -2.03 4.69
CA LEU A 61 -7.11 -1.97 4.01
C LEU A 61 -7.89 -3.28 4.15
N SER A 62 -7.25 -4.43 3.89
CA SER A 62 -7.84 -5.75 4.07
C SER A 62 -8.36 -5.93 5.51
N GLY A 63 -7.54 -5.60 6.51
CA GLY A 63 -7.93 -5.65 7.92
C GLY A 63 -9.16 -4.78 8.24
N LEU A 64 -9.17 -3.54 7.76
CA LEU A 64 -10.29 -2.62 7.91
C LEU A 64 -11.57 -3.21 7.32
N VAL A 65 -11.51 -3.68 6.07
CA VAL A 65 -12.68 -4.18 5.35
C VAL A 65 -13.27 -5.39 6.08
N HIS A 66 -12.44 -6.33 6.51
CA HIS A 66 -12.90 -7.50 7.26
C HIS A 66 -13.48 -7.11 8.62
N HIS A 67 -12.83 -6.19 9.35
CA HIS A 67 -13.34 -5.70 10.63
C HIS A 67 -14.72 -5.06 10.47
N GLU A 68 -14.87 -4.13 9.52
CA GLU A 68 -16.14 -3.47 9.24
C GLU A 68 -17.21 -4.48 8.77
N LEU A 69 -16.85 -5.43 7.89
CA LEU A 69 -17.77 -6.46 7.39
C LEU A 69 -18.31 -7.32 8.53
N PHE A 70 -17.42 -7.92 9.34
CA PHE A 70 -17.85 -8.84 10.38
C PHE A 70 -18.52 -8.13 11.55
N THR A 71 -18.10 -6.91 11.90
CA THR A 71 -18.80 -6.09 12.89
C THR A 71 -20.20 -5.73 12.41
N THR A 72 -20.34 -5.23 11.18
CA THR A 72 -21.66 -4.90 10.61
C THR A 72 -22.55 -6.14 10.53
N TRP A 73 -22.00 -7.29 10.14
CA TRP A 73 -22.75 -8.54 10.05
C TRP A 73 -23.21 -9.02 11.43
N GLN A 74 -22.30 -9.01 12.41
CA GLN A 74 -22.59 -9.37 13.78
C GLN A 74 -23.68 -8.47 14.40
N GLU A 75 -23.63 -7.16 14.18
CA GLU A 75 -24.60 -6.20 14.70
C GLU A 75 -26.00 -6.37 14.08
N ARG A 76 -26.09 -6.73 12.80
CA ARG A 76 -27.37 -6.85 12.09
C ARG A 76 -28.11 -8.15 12.39
N SER A 77 -27.43 -9.28 12.24
CA SER A 77 -28.07 -10.61 12.27
C SER A 77 -27.36 -11.63 13.14
N GLY A 78 -26.19 -11.27 13.71
CA GLY A 78 -25.23 -12.23 14.21
C GLY A 78 -24.56 -13.03 13.09
N LEU A 79 -23.38 -13.57 13.38
CA LEU A 79 -22.71 -14.50 12.48
C LEU A 79 -23.38 -15.89 12.51
N PRO A 80 -23.56 -16.55 11.35
CA PRO A 80 -24.14 -17.88 11.31
C PRO A 80 -23.26 -18.91 12.04
N GLN A 81 -23.88 -19.78 12.86
CA GLN A 81 -23.14 -20.75 13.69
C GLN A 81 -22.37 -21.80 12.88
N ASP A 82 -22.92 -22.22 11.72
CA ASP A 82 -22.28 -23.18 10.82
C ASP A 82 -21.36 -22.50 9.77
N SER A 83 -20.97 -21.26 10.00
CA SER A 83 -20.09 -20.50 9.11
C SER A 83 -18.67 -20.42 9.64
N SER A 84 -17.72 -20.39 8.71
CA SER A 84 -16.30 -20.12 8.87
C SER A 84 -16.03 -18.64 9.10
N ALA A 85 -17.05 -17.78 9.06
CA ALA A 85 -16.92 -16.33 9.26
C ALA A 85 -16.17 -16.00 10.56
N THR A 86 -16.45 -16.69 11.68
CA THR A 86 -15.74 -16.49 12.96
C THR A 86 -14.25 -16.81 12.86
N LYS A 87 -13.88 -17.86 12.11
CA LYS A 87 -12.48 -18.25 11.87
C LYS A 87 -11.77 -17.26 10.96
N ILE A 88 -12.44 -16.76 9.93
CA ILE A 88 -11.88 -15.75 9.01
C ILE A 88 -11.72 -14.40 9.72
N ALA A 89 -12.71 -13.99 10.51
CA ALA A 89 -12.63 -12.80 11.34
C ALA A 89 -11.47 -12.87 12.34
N ALA A 90 -11.33 -14.01 13.03
CA ALA A 90 -10.21 -14.27 13.92
C ALA A 90 -8.86 -14.19 13.18
N LEU A 91 -8.75 -14.86 12.03
CA LEU A 91 -7.53 -14.83 11.21
C LEU A 91 -7.19 -13.41 10.73
N SER A 92 -8.20 -12.63 10.32
CA SER A 92 -8.02 -11.24 9.89
C SER A 92 -7.56 -10.32 11.02
N ALA A 93 -8.13 -10.47 12.21
CA ALA A 93 -7.71 -9.70 13.38
C ALA A 93 -6.24 -9.96 13.73
N SER A 94 -5.75 -11.19 13.61
CA SER A 94 -4.35 -11.52 13.87
C SER A 94 -3.39 -11.09 12.75
N CYS A 95 -3.90 -10.80 11.56
CA CYS A 95 -3.10 -10.41 10.39
C CYS A 95 -3.13 -8.91 10.08
N SER A 96 -3.81 -8.10 10.89
CA SER A 96 -3.97 -6.68 10.66
C SER A 96 -3.77 -5.87 11.94
N PRO A 97 -3.59 -4.53 11.87
CA PRO A 97 -3.47 -3.70 13.07
C PRO A 97 -4.82 -3.39 13.74
N TYR A 98 -5.93 -3.93 13.22
CA TYR A 98 -7.26 -3.67 13.75
C TYR A 98 -7.54 -4.54 14.98
N PRO A 99 -8.27 -4.00 15.98
CA PRO A 99 -8.52 -4.73 17.21
C PRO A 99 -9.37 -5.97 16.98
N VAL A 100 -9.14 -6.99 17.80
CA VAL A 100 -10.02 -8.16 17.89
C VAL A 100 -11.34 -7.72 18.52
N ASP A 101 -12.44 -7.94 17.82
CA ASP A 101 -13.76 -7.58 18.31
C ASP A 101 -14.15 -8.36 19.58
N ALA A 102 -14.89 -7.71 20.47
CA ALA A 102 -15.29 -8.30 21.75
C ALA A 102 -16.09 -9.61 21.59
N TRP A 103 -16.86 -9.73 20.51
CA TRP A 103 -17.65 -10.94 20.22
C TRP A 103 -16.76 -12.14 19.82
N LEU A 104 -15.56 -11.92 19.27
CA LEU A 104 -14.60 -12.98 18.99
C LEU A 104 -13.97 -13.54 20.27
N ASN A 105 -13.71 -12.68 21.26
CA ASN A 105 -13.15 -13.11 22.55
C ASN A 105 -14.12 -13.99 23.36
N GLY A 106 -15.42 -13.91 23.08
CA GLY A 106 -16.44 -14.77 23.67
C GLY A 106 -16.63 -16.12 22.97
N SER A 107 -15.90 -16.40 21.89
CA SER A 107 -16.01 -17.67 21.16
C SER A 107 -15.54 -18.85 22.01
N ASP A 108 -16.25 -19.98 21.97
CA ASP A 108 -15.84 -21.23 22.61
C ASP A 108 -14.96 -22.13 21.70
N ASP A 109 -14.80 -21.77 20.43
CA ASP A 109 -13.98 -22.51 19.47
C ASP A 109 -12.47 -22.33 19.79
N GLU A 110 -11.81 -23.43 20.15
CA GLU A 110 -10.38 -23.45 20.47
C GLU A 110 -9.50 -23.01 19.29
N PHE A 111 -9.91 -23.28 18.05
CA PHE A 111 -9.22 -22.80 16.85
C PHE A 111 -9.26 -21.27 16.75
N VAL A 112 -10.43 -20.67 17.02
CA VAL A 112 -10.61 -19.22 17.07
C VAL A 112 -9.76 -18.60 18.19
N LYS A 113 -9.78 -19.19 19.39
CA LYS A 113 -8.94 -18.75 20.52
C LYS A 113 -7.46 -18.81 20.17
N ASN A 114 -7.00 -19.87 19.51
CA ASN A 114 -5.60 -20.01 19.12
C ASN A 114 -5.19 -18.97 18.07
N LEU A 115 -6.05 -18.70 17.08
CA LEU A 115 -5.79 -17.66 16.09
C LEU A 115 -5.65 -16.28 16.72
N ILE A 116 -6.54 -15.91 17.64
CA ILE A 116 -6.54 -14.58 18.28
C ILE A 116 -5.33 -14.36 19.19
N ASN A 117 -4.88 -15.41 19.89
CA ASN A 117 -3.84 -15.30 20.92
C ASN A 117 -2.42 -15.59 20.42
N SER A 118 -2.24 -15.90 19.14
CA SER A 118 -0.92 -16.21 18.57
C SER A 118 -0.74 -15.60 17.18
N ASP A 119 0.50 -15.45 16.74
CA ASP A 119 0.74 -15.12 15.34
C ASP A 119 0.36 -16.35 14.48
N PRO A 120 -0.66 -16.26 13.60
CA PRO A 120 -1.12 -17.40 12.81
C PRO A 120 -0.04 -17.92 11.87
N LEU A 121 0.96 -17.09 11.53
CA LEU A 121 2.09 -17.50 10.70
C LEU A 121 3.04 -18.45 11.46
N ASP A 122 3.09 -18.34 12.78
CA ASP A 122 3.92 -19.18 13.65
C ASP A 122 3.14 -20.37 14.23
N ALA A 123 1.81 -20.37 14.13
CA ALA A 123 0.96 -21.44 14.62
C ALA A 123 1.01 -22.70 13.73
N GLU A 124 1.31 -23.86 14.31
CA GLU A 124 1.13 -25.16 13.67
C GLU A 124 -0.35 -25.56 13.67
N LEU A 125 -1.10 -25.05 12.70
CA LEU A 125 -2.49 -25.43 12.49
C LEU A 125 -2.60 -26.72 11.65
N PRO A 126 -3.66 -27.52 11.85
CA PRO A 126 -3.80 -28.80 11.18
C PRO A 126 -3.81 -28.66 9.63
N PRO A 127 -2.85 -29.28 8.91
CA PRO A 127 -2.64 -29.04 7.48
C PRO A 127 -3.74 -29.63 6.58
N GLU A 128 -4.67 -30.40 7.12
CA GLU A 128 -5.83 -30.90 6.40
C GLU A 128 -6.91 -29.83 6.18
N GLN A 129 -6.96 -28.78 7.02
CA GLN A 129 -7.93 -27.69 6.92
C GLN A 129 -7.50 -26.62 5.89
N PRO A 130 -8.43 -25.96 5.17
CA PRO A 130 -8.07 -24.93 4.18
C PRO A 130 -7.18 -23.81 4.74
N ILE A 131 -7.47 -23.31 5.94
CA ILE A 131 -6.66 -22.29 6.63
C ILE A 131 -5.25 -22.82 6.93
N GLY A 132 -5.13 -24.04 7.46
CA GLY A 132 -3.83 -24.67 7.72
C GLY A 132 -2.98 -24.86 6.47
N LYS A 133 -3.60 -25.28 5.35
CA LYS A 133 -2.93 -25.38 4.03
C LYS A 133 -2.41 -24.04 3.56
N ARG A 134 -3.24 -22.98 3.63
CA ARG A 134 -2.84 -21.65 3.20
C ARG A 134 -1.68 -21.13 4.04
N LEU A 135 -1.76 -21.21 5.37
CA LEU A 135 -0.68 -20.75 6.25
C LEU A 135 0.63 -21.53 6.08
N ALA A 136 0.57 -22.80 5.66
CA ALA A 136 1.78 -23.54 5.26
C ALA A 136 2.45 -22.92 4.01
N ILE A 137 1.68 -22.41 3.04
CA ILE A 137 2.20 -21.66 1.89
C ILE A 137 2.86 -20.36 2.35
N HIS A 138 2.23 -19.62 3.28
CA HIS A 138 2.84 -18.42 3.87
C HIS A 138 4.19 -18.69 4.51
N ARG A 139 4.26 -19.71 5.38
CA ARG A 139 5.51 -20.12 6.03
C ARG A 139 6.58 -20.46 5.01
N LYS A 140 6.25 -21.26 3.99
CA LYS A 140 7.20 -21.64 2.94
C LYS A 140 7.68 -20.43 2.12
N ALA A 141 6.77 -19.52 1.77
CA ALA A 141 7.09 -18.30 1.03
C ALA A 141 8.03 -17.39 1.84
N LYS A 142 7.72 -17.17 3.13
CA LYS A 142 8.54 -16.39 4.07
C LYS A 142 9.92 -17.01 4.31
N GLN A 143 9.99 -18.33 4.51
CA GLN A 143 11.25 -19.04 4.70
C GLN A 143 12.19 -18.93 3.49
N ASN A 144 11.64 -18.99 2.27
CA ASN A 144 12.43 -18.93 1.04
C ASN A 144 12.62 -17.51 0.51
N LEU A 145 11.99 -16.50 1.15
CA LEU A 145 11.87 -15.13 0.63
C LEU A 145 11.36 -15.12 -0.83
N ASP A 146 10.40 -15.99 -1.14
CA ASP A 146 9.83 -16.17 -2.47
C ASP A 146 8.33 -15.84 -2.42
N PRO A 147 7.87 -14.74 -3.05
CA PRO A 147 6.47 -14.35 -3.05
C PRO A 147 5.64 -15.22 -4.00
N LYS A 148 6.26 -15.91 -4.97
CA LYS A 148 5.55 -16.62 -6.05
C LYS A 148 4.48 -17.59 -5.55
N PRO A 149 4.73 -18.47 -4.55
CA PRO A 149 3.72 -19.40 -4.07
C PRO A 149 2.47 -18.71 -3.51
N LEU A 150 2.60 -17.49 -2.96
CA LEU A 150 1.47 -16.70 -2.48
C LEU A 150 0.74 -16.00 -3.63
N LEU A 151 1.48 -15.47 -4.60
CA LEU A 151 0.90 -14.85 -5.80
C LEU A 151 0.10 -15.87 -6.62
N ASP A 152 0.60 -17.10 -6.75
CA ASP A 152 -0.05 -18.18 -7.49
C ASP A 152 -1.43 -18.56 -6.88
N VAL A 153 -1.63 -18.36 -5.57
CA VAL A 153 -2.89 -18.66 -4.86
C VAL A 153 -3.68 -17.41 -4.45
N ALA A 154 -3.22 -16.21 -4.82
CA ALA A 154 -3.83 -14.95 -4.38
C ALA A 154 -5.28 -14.78 -4.84
N LEU A 155 -5.61 -15.31 -6.02
CA LEU A 155 -6.95 -15.25 -6.60
C LEU A 155 -7.85 -16.41 -6.16
N GLU A 156 -7.28 -17.43 -5.52
CA GLU A 156 -8.04 -18.58 -5.04
C GLU A 156 -8.69 -18.25 -3.69
N PRO A 157 -10.01 -18.45 -3.56
CA PRO A 157 -10.67 -18.37 -2.27
C PRO A 157 -10.01 -19.25 -1.22
N LEU A 158 -9.93 -18.75 0.01
CA LEU A 158 -9.48 -19.53 1.16
C LEU A 158 -10.57 -20.53 1.58
N ILE A 159 -11.82 -20.08 1.64
CA ILE A 159 -12.99 -20.89 1.97
C ILE A 159 -14.15 -20.46 1.06
N THR A 160 -14.85 -21.44 0.48
CA THR A 160 -16.14 -21.22 -0.17
C THR A 160 -17.19 -22.09 0.50
N GLU A 161 -18.23 -21.46 1.04
CA GLU A 161 -19.37 -22.12 1.67
C GLU A 161 -20.55 -22.13 0.70
N ARG A 162 -21.01 -23.32 0.35
CA ARG A 162 -22.17 -23.47 -0.53
C ARG A 162 -23.44 -23.51 0.29
N ASN A 163 -24.35 -22.58 0.05
CA ASN A 163 -25.73 -22.63 0.50
C ASN A 163 -26.65 -22.90 -0.71
N SER A 164 -27.87 -23.35 -0.45
CA SER A 164 -28.93 -23.56 -1.45
C SER A 164 -29.28 -22.31 -2.26
N GLU A 165 -29.01 -21.11 -1.74
CA GLU A 165 -29.39 -19.83 -2.36
C GLU A 165 -28.21 -19.03 -2.93
N PHE A 166 -27.01 -19.16 -2.35
CA PHE A 166 -25.80 -18.45 -2.76
C PHE A 166 -24.53 -19.10 -2.20
N ASP A 167 -23.40 -18.79 -2.81
CA ASP A 167 -22.07 -19.17 -2.31
C ASP A 167 -21.46 -18.01 -1.52
N ARG A 168 -20.91 -18.28 -0.33
CA ARG A 168 -20.11 -17.31 0.44
C ARG A 168 -18.64 -17.60 0.25
N THR A 169 -17.87 -16.59 -0.14
CA THR A 169 -16.46 -16.75 -0.50
C THR A 169 -15.61 -15.87 0.41
N PHE A 170 -14.66 -16.47 1.10
CA PHE A 170 -13.70 -15.78 1.94
C PHE A 170 -12.31 -15.90 1.32
N TYR A 171 -11.64 -14.75 1.20
CA TYR A 171 -10.26 -14.67 0.74
C TYR A 171 -9.29 -14.69 1.91
N ASP A 172 -8.01 -14.79 1.60
CA ASP A 172 -6.93 -14.85 2.57
C ASP A 172 -6.62 -13.46 3.15
N PRO A 173 -6.96 -13.19 4.42
CA PRO A 173 -6.76 -11.87 5.01
C PRO A 173 -5.28 -11.57 5.32
N CYS A 174 -4.42 -12.61 5.34
CA CYS A 174 -3.00 -12.49 5.69
C CYS A 174 -2.10 -12.26 4.47
N LEU A 175 -2.62 -12.43 3.25
CA LEU A 175 -1.86 -12.41 2.00
C LEU A 175 -0.94 -11.20 1.91
N HIS A 176 -1.51 -10.00 1.99
CA HIS A 176 -0.75 -8.75 1.81
C HIS A 176 0.24 -8.50 2.96
N ARG A 177 -0.08 -8.92 4.20
CA ARG A 177 0.86 -8.83 5.32
C ARG A 177 2.13 -9.63 5.03
N THR A 178 1.99 -10.89 4.61
CA THR A 178 3.17 -11.75 4.35
C THR A 178 3.93 -11.31 3.09
N LEU A 179 3.24 -10.85 2.04
CA LEU A 179 3.91 -10.27 0.88
C LEU A 179 4.73 -9.02 1.26
N ALA A 180 4.20 -8.14 2.11
CA ALA A 180 4.95 -6.99 2.61
C ALA A 180 6.24 -7.41 3.35
N GLU A 181 6.16 -8.41 4.22
CA GLU A 181 7.32 -8.96 4.94
C GLU A 181 8.38 -9.53 3.99
N ILE A 182 7.96 -10.31 2.98
CA ILE A 182 8.87 -10.91 1.99
C ILE A 182 9.57 -9.82 1.17
N TRP A 183 8.82 -8.88 0.60
CA TRP A 183 9.39 -7.82 -0.24
C TRP A 183 10.33 -6.90 0.55
N MET A 184 10.01 -6.60 1.81
CA MET A 184 10.90 -5.85 2.69
C MET A 184 12.21 -6.60 2.94
N ALA A 185 12.14 -7.90 3.24
CA ALA A 185 13.33 -8.74 3.44
C ALA A 185 14.17 -8.87 2.17
N GLN A 186 13.54 -8.95 0.99
CA GLN A 186 14.24 -8.92 -0.29
C GLN A 186 14.94 -7.57 -0.52
N ALA A 187 14.28 -6.44 -0.24
CA ALA A 187 14.88 -5.12 -0.34
C ALA A 187 16.14 -5.00 0.54
N GLN A 188 16.07 -5.49 1.79
CA GLN A 188 17.21 -5.54 2.71
C GLN A 188 18.36 -6.41 2.18
N LYS A 189 18.03 -7.58 1.60
CA LYS A 189 19.01 -8.48 1.00
C LYS A 189 19.72 -7.85 -0.20
N SER A 190 18.97 -7.10 -1.02
CA SER A 190 19.51 -6.37 -2.19
C SER A 190 20.50 -5.26 -1.80
N LEU A 191 20.44 -4.76 -0.57
CA LEU A 191 21.41 -3.81 0.00
C LEU A 191 22.60 -4.50 0.69
N GLU A 192 22.84 -5.78 0.41
CA GLU A 192 23.94 -6.60 0.93
C GLU A 192 24.03 -6.66 2.47
N GLY A 193 22.89 -6.55 3.16
CA GLY A 193 22.86 -6.55 4.62
C GLY A 193 23.36 -5.26 5.26
N SER A 194 23.57 -4.20 4.47
CA SER A 194 23.63 -2.83 5.00
C SER A 194 22.39 -2.57 5.83
N ASP A 195 22.54 -1.84 6.93
CA ASP A 195 21.38 -1.37 7.68
C ASP A 195 20.53 -0.52 6.74
N TRP A 196 19.40 -1.05 6.29
CA TRP A 196 18.47 -0.35 5.40
C TRP A 196 17.93 0.92 6.05
N LYS A 197 18.02 1.04 7.39
CA LYS A 197 17.71 2.26 8.13
C LYS A 197 18.83 3.30 8.08
N ALA A 198 19.99 2.97 7.51
CA ALA A 198 21.04 3.95 7.24
C ALA A 198 20.84 4.54 5.84
N ALA A 199 20.59 5.86 5.76
CA ALA A 199 20.35 6.53 4.47
C ALA A 199 21.49 6.33 3.45
N LYS A 200 22.73 6.22 3.92
CA LYS A 200 23.91 5.90 3.10
C LYS A 200 23.76 4.63 2.26
N ALA A 201 23.04 3.63 2.77
CA ALA A 201 22.76 2.38 2.05
C ALA A 201 22.00 2.64 0.74
N TRP A 202 21.28 3.76 0.67
CA TRP A 202 20.48 4.17 -0.49
C TRP A 202 21.17 5.23 -1.33
N THR A 203 21.90 6.18 -0.74
CA THR A 203 22.29 7.42 -1.43
C THR A 203 23.73 7.50 -1.92
N ASP A 204 24.62 6.58 -1.50
CA ASP A 204 26.06 6.72 -1.75
C ASP A 204 26.50 6.66 -3.24
N ASP A 205 25.64 6.19 -4.17
CA ASP A 205 25.99 6.02 -5.60
C ASP A 205 25.39 7.11 -6.52
N GLY A 206 24.95 8.23 -5.96
CA GLY A 206 24.42 9.35 -6.76
C GLY A 206 23.08 9.01 -7.45
N LEU A 207 23.05 9.05 -8.79
CA LEU A 207 21.81 8.99 -9.56
C LEU A 207 21.03 7.68 -9.37
N GLU A 208 21.68 6.53 -9.28
CA GLU A 208 21.01 5.23 -9.09
C GLU A 208 20.11 5.24 -7.84
N GLY A 209 20.66 5.74 -6.73
CA GLY A 209 19.99 5.82 -5.43
C GLY A 209 18.88 6.87 -5.36
N LEU A 210 18.94 7.91 -6.19
CA LEU A 210 18.06 9.08 -6.09
C LEU A 210 17.01 9.18 -7.22
N LEU A 211 17.26 8.59 -8.39
CA LEU A 211 16.32 8.68 -9.52
C LEU A 211 15.00 7.97 -9.19
N PHE A 212 13.89 8.71 -9.18
CA PHE A 212 12.56 8.23 -8.77
C PHE A 212 12.43 7.81 -7.29
N ALA A 213 13.36 8.23 -6.43
CA ALA A 213 13.23 8.01 -5.00
C ALA A 213 12.13 8.91 -4.40
N PRO A 214 11.40 8.44 -3.37
CA PRO A 214 10.45 9.27 -2.61
C PRO A 214 11.15 10.24 -1.63
N TRP A 215 12.48 10.38 -1.72
CA TRP A 215 13.28 11.34 -0.96
C TRP A 215 14.17 12.16 -1.89
N LEU A 216 14.41 13.42 -1.51
CA LEU A 216 15.28 14.32 -2.28
C LEU A 216 16.77 14.07 -2.04
N THR A 217 17.11 13.80 -0.78
CA THR A 217 18.49 13.73 -0.32
C THR A 217 18.63 12.65 0.76
N GLY A 218 19.87 12.23 1.00
CA GLY A 218 20.20 11.35 2.12
C GLY A 218 19.84 11.95 3.47
N ASP A 219 19.88 13.27 3.64
CA ASP A 219 19.49 13.94 4.88
C ASP A 219 17.99 13.83 5.16
N VAL A 220 17.14 14.05 4.14
CA VAL A 220 15.68 13.89 4.26
C VAL A 220 15.35 12.43 4.59
N LEU A 221 16.01 11.50 3.91
CA LEU A 221 15.88 10.07 4.19
C LEU A 221 16.31 9.73 5.63
N SER A 222 17.47 10.22 6.07
CA SER A 222 18.00 9.96 7.42
C SER A 222 17.05 10.45 8.51
N LYS A 223 16.57 11.69 8.39
CA LYS A 223 15.61 12.26 9.34
C LYS A 223 14.31 11.47 9.39
N GLY A 224 13.83 11.01 8.23
CA GLY A 224 12.64 10.16 8.15
C GLY A 224 12.85 8.83 8.88
N LEU A 225 13.99 8.17 8.64
CA LEU A 225 14.36 6.89 9.24
C LEU A 225 14.60 6.97 10.75
N GLU A 226 15.07 8.11 11.27
CA GLU A 226 15.29 8.33 12.70
C GLU A 226 14.00 8.50 13.51
N LYS A 227 12.95 9.09 12.91
CA LYS A 227 11.73 9.48 13.64
C LYS A 227 10.50 8.64 13.35
N HIS A 228 10.48 7.91 12.24
CA HIS A 228 9.35 7.07 11.87
C HIS A 228 9.75 5.60 11.93
N ASP A 229 9.09 4.85 12.81
CA ASP A 229 9.20 3.38 12.83
C ASP A 229 8.58 2.73 11.58
N SER A 230 7.76 3.50 10.83
CA SER A 230 7.16 3.09 9.57
C SER A 230 7.90 3.71 8.38
N ALA A 231 8.47 2.84 7.55
CA ALA A 231 9.16 3.24 6.32
C ALA A 231 8.23 3.96 5.31
N GLY A 232 6.90 3.84 5.45
CA GLY A 232 5.96 4.49 4.54
C GLY A 232 5.85 6.02 4.70
N VAL A 233 6.52 6.63 5.67
CA VAL A 233 6.45 8.09 5.89
C VAL A 233 7.73 8.81 5.45
N LEU A 234 8.63 8.10 4.77
CA LEU A 234 9.88 8.67 4.27
C LEU A 234 9.61 9.68 3.15
N GLY A 235 10.24 10.85 3.25
CA GLY A 235 10.03 11.98 2.34
C GLY A 235 9.29 13.16 3.00
N VAL A 236 8.58 12.92 4.10
CA VAL A 236 7.97 13.96 4.92
C VAL A 236 8.98 14.52 5.92
N ASP A 237 9.05 15.85 6.06
CA ASP A 237 9.87 16.46 7.12
C ASP A 237 9.22 16.15 8.49
N PRO A 238 9.92 15.41 9.37
CA PRO A 238 9.38 15.07 10.68
C PRO A 238 9.15 16.27 11.61
N ALA A 239 9.66 17.46 11.27
CA ALA A 239 9.39 18.70 12.00
C ALA A 239 8.03 19.31 11.66
N GLU A 240 7.47 18.98 10.50
CA GLU A 240 6.17 19.47 10.06
C GLU A 240 5.06 18.54 10.60
N GLN A 241 4.71 18.70 11.88
CA GLN A 241 3.64 17.93 12.52
C GLN A 241 2.25 18.25 11.94
N LEU A 242 1.40 17.23 11.85
CA LEU A 242 0.00 17.41 11.48
C LEU A 242 -0.80 17.91 12.71
N PRO A 243 -1.80 18.78 12.56
CA PRO A 243 -2.61 19.31 13.66
C PRO A 243 -3.49 18.23 14.28
N GLU A 244 -3.70 18.23 15.60
CA GLU A 244 -4.48 17.17 16.30
C GLU A 244 -5.86 16.85 15.69
N ARG A 245 -6.49 17.83 15.03
CA ARG A 245 -7.80 17.70 14.38
C ARG A 245 -7.68 17.21 12.94
N ASP A 246 -8.68 16.48 12.48
CA ASP A 246 -8.87 16.09 11.08
C ASP A 246 -9.29 17.31 10.22
N ASP A 247 -8.32 18.16 9.88
CA ASP A 247 -8.53 19.49 9.29
C ASP A 247 -8.18 19.53 7.79
N ILE A 248 -9.21 19.46 6.94
CA ILE A 248 -9.10 19.54 5.48
C ILE A 248 -8.50 20.88 5.02
N VAL A 249 -8.78 21.99 5.72
CA VAL A 249 -8.27 23.32 5.36
C VAL A 249 -6.78 23.37 5.59
N PHE A 250 -6.30 22.85 6.73
CA PHE A 250 -4.87 22.72 6.98
C PHE A 250 -4.18 21.91 5.88
N ALA A 251 -4.74 20.76 5.50
CA ALA A 251 -4.18 19.94 4.42
C ALA A 251 -4.05 20.73 3.11
N ARG A 252 -5.08 21.46 2.71
CA ARG A 252 -5.06 22.29 1.49
C ARG A 252 -4.03 23.42 1.55
N GLU A 253 -3.90 24.11 2.67
CA GLU A 253 -2.88 25.17 2.82
C GLU A 253 -1.46 24.61 2.83
N GLN A 254 -1.26 23.42 3.41
CA GLN A 254 0.02 22.74 3.36
C GLN A 254 0.40 22.39 1.91
N VAL A 255 -0.53 21.83 1.14
CA VAL A 255 -0.30 21.53 -0.29
C VAL A 255 0.00 22.81 -1.07
N ARG A 256 -0.75 23.90 -0.89
CA ARG A 256 -0.44 25.18 -1.56
C ARG A 256 0.95 25.72 -1.22
N THR A 257 1.39 25.54 0.01
CA THR A 257 2.73 25.96 0.44
C THR A 257 3.80 25.08 -0.21
N LEU A 258 3.53 23.79 -0.31
CA LEU A 258 4.41 22.82 -0.95
C LEU A 258 4.51 23.05 -2.47
N ASP A 259 3.39 23.28 -3.14
CA ASP A 259 3.33 23.57 -4.58
C ASP A 259 4.22 24.76 -4.93
N LYS A 260 4.16 25.85 -4.15
CA LYS A 260 5.07 27.00 -4.32
C LYS A 260 6.55 26.64 -4.17
N LYS A 261 6.89 25.72 -3.26
CA LYS A 261 8.27 25.26 -3.08
C LYS A 261 8.71 24.43 -4.30
N PHE A 262 7.85 23.54 -4.80
CA PHE A 262 8.16 22.71 -5.96
C PHE A 262 8.19 23.47 -7.28
N ASP A 263 7.34 24.47 -7.47
CA ASP A 263 7.40 25.34 -8.66
C ASP A 263 8.70 26.14 -8.71
N LYS A 264 9.13 26.68 -7.56
CA LYS A 264 10.43 27.34 -7.44
C LYS A 264 11.56 26.38 -7.78
N TRP A 265 11.52 25.17 -7.24
CA TRP A 265 12.55 24.18 -7.47
C TRP A 265 12.59 23.69 -8.93
N ARG A 266 11.42 23.51 -9.58
CA ARG A 266 11.33 23.22 -11.01
C ARG A 266 12.02 24.33 -11.83
N THR A 267 11.71 25.59 -11.52
CA THR A 267 12.33 26.74 -12.18
C THR A 267 13.86 26.74 -12.00
N GLU A 268 14.34 26.52 -10.78
CA GLU A 268 15.77 26.42 -10.48
C GLU A 268 16.46 25.27 -11.23
N LEU A 269 15.78 24.13 -11.42
CA LEU A 269 16.32 23.01 -12.20
C LEU A 269 16.39 23.31 -13.71
N THR A 270 15.35 23.93 -14.26
CA THR A 270 15.31 24.35 -15.67
C THR A 270 16.35 25.44 -15.96
N ASP A 271 16.53 26.41 -15.06
CA ASP A 271 17.54 27.48 -15.21
C ASP A 271 18.99 26.94 -15.23
N LEU A 272 19.21 25.76 -14.61
CA LEU A 272 20.51 25.09 -14.57
C LEU A 272 20.72 24.12 -15.75
N ALA A 273 19.65 23.67 -16.39
CA ALA A 273 19.71 22.64 -17.43
C ALA A 273 20.17 23.24 -18.79
N ASN A 274 20.82 22.40 -19.60
CA ASN A 274 20.94 22.67 -21.04
C ASN A 274 19.66 22.18 -21.76
N ASP A 275 19.52 22.46 -23.06
CA ASP A 275 18.32 22.09 -23.85
C ASP A 275 17.98 20.59 -23.75
N GLU A 276 18.99 19.71 -23.76
CA GLU A 276 18.80 18.26 -23.62
C GLU A 276 18.32 17.87 -22.21
N GLY A 277 18.86 18.52 -21.18
CA GLY A 277 18.49 18.30 -19.78
C GLY A 277 17.09 18.82 -19.47
N ASP A 278 16.69 19.95 -20.04
CA ASP A 278 15.33 20.48 -19.86
C ASP A 278 14.28 19.56 -20.50
N ALA A 279 14.54 19.09 -21.73
CA ALA A 279 13.70 18.09 -22.38
C ALA A 279 13.59 16.80 -21.54
N LEU A 280 14.72 16.31 -21.00
CA LEU A 280 14.74 15.12 -20.15
C LEU A 280 13.96 15.32 -18.84
N LEU A 281 14.09 16.49 -18.19
CA LEU A 281 13.34 16.79 -16.98
C LEU A 281 11.83 16.81 -17.24
N ALA A 282 11.40 17.38 -18.36
CA ALA A 282 10.00 17.41 -18.78
C ALA A 282 9.47 16.00 -19.04
N ASP A 283 10.21 15.16 -19.77
CA ASP A 283 9.82 13.78 -20.09
C ASP A 283 9.70 12.90 -18.84
N LEU A 284 10.59 13.09 -17.86
CA LEU A 284 10.62 12.27 -16.66
C LEU A 284 9.60 12.69 -15.60
N GLY A 285 9.15 13.95 -15.60
CA GLY A 285 8.20 14.47 -14.62
C GLY A 285 8.68 14.34 -13.17
N LEU A 286 9.99 14.45 -12.92
CA LEU A 286 10.60 14.10 -11.61
C LEU A 286 10.04 14.93 -10.43
N VAL A 287 9.77 16.21 -10.66
CA VAL A 287 9.21 17.10 -9.63
C VAL A 287 7.77 16.71 -9.30
N ASP A 288 6.96 16.42 -10.31
CA ASP A 288 5.55 16.02 -10.14
C ASP A 288 5.44 14.65 -9.47
N ARG A 289 6.30 13.71 -9.86
CA ARG A 289 6.40 12.42 -9.17
C ARG A 289 6.78 12.60 -7.70
N TYR A 290 7.81 13.39 -7.41
CA TYR A 290 8.23 13.62 -6.03
C TYR A 290 7.12 14.29 -5.20
N ARG A 291 6.40 15.24 -5.79
CA ARG A 291 5.21 15.85 -5.17
C ARG A 291 4.17 14.79 -4.82
N GLN A 292 3.84 13.89 -5.75
CA GLN A 292 2.88 12.82 -5.49
C GLN A 292 3.34 11.90 -4.35
N GLU A 293 4.59 11.44 -4.36
CA GLU A 293 5.16 10.58 -3.32
C GLU A 293 5.11 11.25 -1.94
N TRP A 294 5.40 12.56 -1.88
CA TRP A 294 5.30 13.34 -0.65
C TRP A 294 3.85 13.37 -0.11
N LEU A 295 2.87 13.61 -0.98
CA LEU A 295 1.45 13.64 -0.61
C LEU A 295 0.96 12.25 -0.18
N ILE A 296 1.40 11.18 -0.83
CA ILE A 296 1.13 9.79 -0.42
C ILE A 296 1.69 9.53 0.98
N ALA A 297 2.95 9.91 1.25
CA ALA A 297 3.57 9.76 2.56
C ALA A 297 2.82 10.55 3.64
N ARG A 298 2.36 11.78 3.35
CA ARG A 298 1.50 12.56 4.25
C ARG A 298 0.15 11.92 4.52
N SER A 299 -0.46 11.35 3.49
CA SER A 299 -1.74 10.67 3.61
C SER A 299 -1.62 9.46 4.52
N ARG A 300 -0.53 8.70 4.38
CA ARG A 300 -0.21 7.58 5.26
C ARG A 300 -0.01 8.03 6.71
N GLN A 301 0.72 9.14 6.94
CA GLN A 301 0.84 9.73 8.27
C GLN A 301 -0.53 10.13 8.85
N ALA A 302 -1.36 10.81 8.06
CA ALA A 302 -2.69 11.23 8.49
C ALA A 302 -3.56 10.01 8.88
N LEU A 303 -3.49 8.90 8.14
CA LEU A 303 -4.20 7.66 8.48
C LEU A 303 -3.68 7.01 9.77
N PHE A 304 -2.37 7.03 10.02
CA PHE A 304 -1.79 6.58 11.30
C PHE A 304 -2.27 7.44 12.47
N ASP A 305 -2.39 8.75 12.27
CA ASP A 305 -2.88 9.71 13.26
C ASP A 305 -4.42 9.77 13.34
N ASN A 306 -5.12 8.85 12.66
CA ASN A 306 -6.59 8.75 12.58
C ASN A 306 -7.28 10.02 12.05
N ARG A 307 -6.75 10.58 10.96
CA ARG A 307 -7.25 11.78 10.25
C ARG A 307 -7.60 11.45 8.80
N PRO A 308 -8.67 10.65 8.57
CA PRO A 308 -8.98 10.14 7.25
C PRO A 308 -9.44 11.24 6.27
N ASN A 309 -10.09 12.32 6.72
CA ASN A 309 -10.49 13.40 5.80
C ASN A 309 -9.29 14.20 5.28
N MET A 310 -8.27 14.42 6.12
CA MET A 310 -6.99 14.97 5.69
C MET A 310 -6.31 14.06 4.67
N ALA A 311 -6.29 12.75 4.92
CA ALA A 311 -5.71 11.78 3.98
C ALA A 311 -6.41 11.83 2.62
N ILE A 312 -7.75 11.86 2.57
CA ILE A 312 -8.51 12.04 1.32
C ILE A 312 -8.09 13.33 0.62
N SER A 313 -8.02 14.45 1.36
CA SER A 313 -7.62 15.74 0.79
C SER A 313 -6.25 15.68 0.12
N TYR A 314 -5.24 15.09 0.77
CA TYR A 314 -3.92 14.92 0.19
C TYR A 314 -3.92 14.01 -1.04
N LEU A 315 -4.63 12.87 -0.99
CA LEU A 315 -4.68 11.90 -2.08
C LEU A 315 -5.39 12.43 -3.32
N GLU A 316 -6.51 13.15 -3.15
CA GLU A 316 -7.22 13.79 -4.26
C GLU A 316 -6.37 14.90 -4.91
N MET A 317 -5.54 15.61 -4.14
CA MET A 317 -4.59 16.58 -4.67
C MET A 317 -3.33 15.94 -5.28
N ALA A 318 -3.05 14.68 -4.94
CA ALA A 318 -1.93 13.90 -5.47
C ALA A 318 -2.28 13.20 -6.79
N ARG A 319 -3.57 12.86 -6.97
CA ARG A 319 -4.08 12.11 -8.11
C ARG A 319 -4.10 12.97 -9.36
N ASP A 320 -3.56 12.43 -10.45
CA ASP A 320 -3.81 12.98 -11.78
C ASP A 320 -5.16 12.44 -12.27
N VAL A 321 -6.11 13.33 -12.57
CA VAL A 321 -7.46 12.96 -13.03
C VAL A 321 -7.52 12.72 -14.55
N SER A 322 -6.50 13.15 -15.30
CA SER A 322 -6.38 12.91 -16.74
C SER A 322 -5.96 11.48 -17.05
N GLU A 323 -5.23 10.83 -16.14
CA GLU A 323 -4.92 9.41 -16.17
C GLU A 323 -5.74 8.66 -15.11
N ARG A 324 -6.48 7.62 -15.49
CA ARG A 324 -7.39 6.96 -14.54
C ARG A 324 -6.75 5.86 -13.71
N GLY A 325 -5.89 5.05 -14.32
CA GLY A 325 -5.32 3.84 -13.71
C GLY A 325 -3.97 4.07 -13.06
N VAL A 326 -3.37 2.97 -12.58
CA VAL A 326 -1.97 2.99 -12.13
C VAL A 326 -1.05 3.23 -13.32
N GLY A 327 -0.06 4.10 -13.12
CA GLY A 327 0.93 4.45 -14.15
C GLY A 327 1.91 5.50 -13.64
N ALA A 328 2.64 6.14 -14.55
CA ALA A 328 3.63 7.15 -14.19
C ALA A 328 3.03 8.34 -13.41
N ALA A 329 1.78 8.72 -13.72
CA ALA A 329 1.11 9.82 -13.04
C ALA A 329 0.32 9.41 -11.78
N ASN A 330 0.12 8.12 -11.52
CA ASN A 330 -0.66 7.64 -10.37
C ASN A 330 -0.05 6.34 -9.79
N ALA A 331 0.63 6.46 -8.65
CA ALA A 331 1.20 5.32 -7.94
C ALA A 331 0.11 4.39 -7.35
N PRO A 332 0.34 3.07 -7.25
CA PRO A 332 -0.62 2.13 -6.67
C PRO A 332 -0.95 2.41 -5.19
N ALA A 333 0.03 2.91 -4.42
CA ALA A 333 -0.18 3.30 -3.02
C ALA A 333 -1.23 4.42 -2.88
N LEU A 334 -1.34 5.31 -3.87
CA LEU A 334 -2.36 6.37 -3.89
C LEU A 334 -3.77 5.76 -3.81
N LEU A 335 -4.06 4.79 -4.65
CA LEU A 335 -5.39 4.18 -4.74
C LEU A 335 -5.68 3.30 -3.52
N ALA A 336 -4.69 2.55 -3.01
CA ALA A 336 -4.85 1.74 -1.81
C ALA A 336 -5.16 2.60 -0.57
N LEU A 337 -4.41 3.70 -0.37
CA LEU A 337 -4.65 4.62 0.75
C LEU A 337 -5.96 5.40 0.58
N LEU A 338 -6.36 5.72 -0.65
CA LEU A 338 -7.63 6.41 -0.92
C LEU A 338 -8.81 5.52 -0.55
N ALA A 339 -8.75 4.24 -0.94
CA ALA A 339 -9.75 3.27 -0.53
C ALA A 339 -9.81 3.13 1.01
N GLU A 340 -8.66 3.03 1.70
CA GLU A 340 -8.60 2.98 3.16
C GLU A 340 -9.25 4.22 3.79
N ALA A 341 -8.89 5.41 3.31
CA ALA A 341 -9.39 6.67 3.86
C ALA A 341 -10.90 6.84 3.63
N GLN A 342 -11.41 6.49 2.45
CA GLN A 342 -12.84 6.53 2.12
C GLN A 342 -13.64 5.55 2.98
N MET A 343 -13.12 4.32 3.21
CA MET A 343 -13.77 3.37 4.10
C MET A 343 -13.87 3.87 5.54
N ARG A 344 -12.80 4.49 6.06
CA ARG A 344 -12.81 5.05 7.44
C ARG A 344 -13.82 6.17 7.65
N VAL A 345 -14.27 6.85 6.58
CA VAL A 345 -15.33 7.87 6.65
C VAL A 345 -16.71 7.34 6.22
N GLY A 346 -16.86 6.03 6.00
CA GLY A 346 -18.14 5.39 5.63
C GLY A 346 -18.51 5.52 4.14
N HIS A 347 -17.55 5.89 3.28
CA HIS A 347 -17.72 6.03 1.84
C HIS A 347 -17.26 4.77 1.09
N THR A 348 -17.89 3.63 1.40
CA THR A 348 -17.47 2.32 0.87
C THR A 348 -17.59 2.22 -0.65
N ARG A 349 -18.52 2.95 -1.29
CA ARG A 349 -18.68 2.93 -2.75
C ARG A 349 -17.52 3.66 -3.45
N GLU A 350 -17.15 4.81 -2.92
CA GLU A 350 -16.01 5.60 -3.39
C GLU A 350 -14.69 4.82 -3.19
N ALA A 351 -14.60 4.02 -2.12
CA ALA A 351 -13.49 3.10 -1.92
C ALA A 351 -13.43 1.99 -2.99
N LEU A 352 -14.58 1.45 -3.41
CA LEU A 352 -14.67 0.46 -4.49
C LEU A 352 -14.21 1.03 -5.84
N ASP A 353 -14.48 2.30 -6.13
CA ASP A 353 -13.99 2.96 -7.36
C ASP A 353 -12.45 2.98 -7.40
N ALA A 354 -11.80 3.29 -6.28
CA ALA A 354 -10.33 3.27 -6.17
C ALA A 354 -9.78 1.83 -6.27
N LEU A 355 -10.43 0.86 -5.62
CA LEU A 355 -10.05 -0.55 -5.67
C LEU A 355 -10.20 -1.15 -7.08
N GLN A 356 -11.21 -0.74 -7.83
CA GLN A 356 -11.42 -1.19 -9.20
C GLN A 356 -10.21 -0.83 -10.08
N LEU A 357 -9.81 0.45 -10.07
CA LEU A 357 -8.67 0.94 -10.83
C LEU A 357 -7.36 0.23 -10.44
N LEU A 358 -7.20 -0.06 -9.15
CA LEU A 358 -6.02 -0.77 -8.65
C LEU A 358 -6.01 -2.24 -9.10
N SER A 359 -7.17 -2.91 -9.10
CA SER A 359 -7.33 -4.34 -9.46
C SER A 359 -7.02 -4.64 -10.93
N GLU A 360 -7.13 -3.66 -11.82
CA GLU A 360 -6.78 -3.78 -13.23
C GLU A 360 -5.26 -3.98 -13.43
N THR A 361 -4.45 -3.43 -12.53
CA THR A 361 -2.97 -3.53 -12.59
C THR A 361 -2.43 -4.59 -11.63
N TYR A 362 -3.08 -4.79 -10.48
CA TYR A 362 -2.63 -5.71 -9.43
C TYR A 362 -3.71 -6.76 -9.11
N PRO A 363 -3.92 -7.79 -9.94
CA PRO A 363 -5.01 -8.75 -9.74
C PRO A 363 -5.08 -9.36 -8.33
N VAL A 364 -3.95 -9.45 -7.63
CA VAL A 364 -3.83 -9.96 -6.26
C VAL A 364 -4.73 -9.26 -5.23
N MET A 365 -5.23 -8.04 -5.46
CA MET A 365 -6.21 -7.43 -4.54
C MET A 365 -7.68 -7.76 -4.83
N THR A 366 -7.96 -8.67 -5.76
CA THR A 366 -9.33 -9.11 -6.05
C THR A 366 -10.05 -9.50 -4.77
N GLY A 367 -9.40 -10.27 -3.88
CA GLY A 367 -10.00 -10.65 -2.60
C GLY A 367 -10.43 -9.45 -1.74
N VAL A 368 -9.61 -8.41 -1.63
CA VAL A 368 -9.95 -7.20 -0.88
C VAL A 368 -11.14 -6.47 -1.51
N ARG A 369 -11.20 -6.39 -2.85
CA ARG A 369 -12.31 -5.77 -3.57
C ARG A 369 -13.63 -6.52 -3.39
N GLU A 370 -13.61 -7.85 -3.46
CA GLU A 370 -14.82 -8.66 -3.28
C GLU A 370 -15.38 -8.51 -1.86
N ILE A 371 -14.53 -8.59 -0.82
CA ILE A 371 -14.97 -8.39 0.57
C ILE A 371 -15.48 -6.95 0.80
N ALA A 372 -14.88 -5.95 0.15
CA ALA A 372 -15.38 -4.58 0.18
C ALA A 372 -16.75 -4.43 -0.52
N GLY A 373 -16.97 -5.21 -1.58
CA GLY A 373 -18.25 -5.31 -2.28
C GLY A 373 -19.32 -5.89 -1.37
N ASP A 374 -19.02 -6.98 -0.67
CA ASP A 374 -19.92 -7.59 0.31
C ASP A 374 -20.28 -6.61 1.43
N LEU A 375 -19.30 -5.86 1.95
CA LEU A 375 -19.55 -4.80 2.93
C LEU A 375 -20.47 -3.71 2.37
N ALA A 376 -20.25 -3.24 1.14
CA ALA A 376 -21.08 -2.22 0.52
C ALA A 376 -22.53 -2.68 0.31
N VAL A 377 -22.72 -3.96 -0.06
CA VAL A 377 -24.06 -4.58 -0.15
C VAL A 377 -24.69 -4.60 1.23
N LEU A 378 -23.98 -5.10 2.25
CA LEU A 378 -24.50 -5.21 3.61
C LEU A 378 -24.91 -3.85 4.20
N GLN A 379 -24.09 -2.81 4.00
CA GLN A 379 -24.41 -1.44 4.41
C GLN A 379 -25.56 -0.82 3.59
N GLY A 380 -25.82 -1.32 2.38
CA GLY A 380 -26.85 -0.81 1.48
C GLY A 380 -28.26 -1.36 1.73
N ILE A 381 -28.40 -2.49 2.43
CA ILE A 381 -29.68 -3.20 2.62
C ILE A 381 -30.75 -2.32 3.28
N ASP A 382 -30.38 -1.42 4.21
CA ASP A 382 -31.36 -0.56 4.91
C ASP A 382 -31.72 0.71 4.11
N ARG A 383 -30.94 1.08 3.10
CA ARG A 383 -31.18 2.31 2.31
C ARG A 383 -32.32 2.17 1.30
N GLN A 384 -32.91 0.98 1.17
CA GLN A 384 -34.12 0.79 0.35
C GLN A 384 -35.42 1.29 1.02
N GLY A 385 -35.35 1.78 2.27
CA GLY A 385 -36.50 2.39 2.97
C GLY A 385 -36.64 3.91 2.83
N ASP A 386 -35.59 4.64 2.42
CA ASP A 386 -35.58 6.11 2.30
C ASP A 386 -35.70 6.60 0.85
N SER A 387 -36.33 5.80 -0.01
CA SER A 387 -36.83 6.28 -1.29
C SER A 387 -38.05 7.15 -1.04
N LYS A 388 -37.96 8.42 -1.43
CA LYS A 388 -39.01 9.44 -1.45
C LYS A 388 -40.35 8.91 -1.99
N GLU A 389 -41.17 8.37 -1.11
CA GLU A 389 -42.61 8.53 -1.11
C GLU A 389 -42.99 9.04 0.28
N LEU A 390 -42.89 10.36 0.47
CA LEU A 390 -43.83 11.24 1.17
C LEU A 390 -43.45 12.70 0.96
#